data_AF-A9WU55-F1
#
_entry.id   AF-A9WU55-F1
#
_cell.length_a   1.000
_cell.length_b   1.000
_cell.length_c   1.000
_cell.angle_alpha   90.00
_cell.angle_beta   90.00
_cell.angle_gamma   90.00
#
_symmetry.space_group_name_H-M   'P 1'
#
loop_
_entity.id
_entity.type
_entity.pdbx_description
1 polymer ?
#
loop_
_entity_poly.entity_id
_entity_poly.type
_entity_poly.pdbx_seq_one_letter_code
_entity_poly.pdbx_strand_id
1 'polypeptide(L)'
;MDFAIWFAGTITVPIYETSSASQVEWILVDSGARLVVVENAEKLELVRTVVGESALLVQGPVSLWCIDDDGDSPHLGGLTAVGRGVSDAELESQRSVAELGSVASMVYTSGTTGRPKGCQITHGNFALVAKNVIPFLPEVLAAGPSRTLMFLPLAHLLARGSVGLSDRWHNVRSYRQCEGVAR
;
A
#
# COMPACT_ATOMS: atom_id res chain seq x y z
N MET A 1 1.58 5.39 2.62
CA MET A 1 0.57 5.05 1.60
C MET A 1 -0.65 4.39 2.23
N ASP A 2 -0.51 3.21 2.85
CA ASP A 2 -1.64 2.47 3.47
C ASP A 2 -2.59 3.33 4.32
N PHE A 3 -2.04 4.11 5.24
CA PHE A 3 -2.87 4.93 6.10
C PHE A 3 -3.63 6.04 5.35
N ALA A 4 -3.06 6.59 4.28
CA ALA A 4 -3.78 7.56 3.45
C ALA A 4 -4.94 6.90 2.72
N ILE A 5 -4.73 5.68 2.19
CA ILE A 5 -5.75 4.85 1.55
C ILE A 5 -6.88 4.52 2.54
N TRP A 6 -6.53 4.10 3.76
CA TRP A 6 -7.50 3.81 4.81
C TRP A 6 -8.25 5.05 5.32
N PHE A 7 -7.56 6.19 5.44
CA PHE A 7 -8.20 7.46 5.80
C PHE A 7 -9.19 7.93 4.72
N ALA A 8 -8.91 7.62 3.45
CA ALA A 8 -9.84 7.85 2.35
C ALA A 8 -10.99 6.82 2.30
N GLY A 9 -11.07 5.87 3.23
CA GLY A 9 -12.11 4.84 3.28
C GLY A 9 -11.95 3.73 2.24
N THR A 10 -10.73 3.53 1.72
CA THR A 10 -10.46 2.60 0.60
C THR A 10 -9.57 1.43 1.02
N ILE A 11 -9.43 0.45 0.12
CA ILE A 11 -8.71 -0.82 0.35
C ILE A 11 -7.34 -0.78 -0.34
N THR A 12 -6.26 -1.13 0.36
CA THR A 12 -4.95 -1.26 -0.30
C THR A 12 -4.82 -2.61 -1.01
N VAL A 13 -4.38 -2.59 -2.27
CA VAL A 13 -3.95 -3.79 -3.01
C VAL A 13 -2.45 -3.68 -3.32
N PRO A 14 -1.56 -4.24 -2.49
CA PRO A 14 -0.12 -4.21 -2.79
C PRO A 14 0.22 -5.09 -3.98
N ILE A 15 1.06 -4.56 -4.87
CA ILE A 15 1.66 -5.29 -5.98
C ILE A 15 3.17 -5.25 -5.79
N TYR A 16 3.85 -6.39 -5.96
CA TYR A 16 5.31 -6.43 -5.90
C TYR A 16 5.91 -5.66 -7.07
N GLU A 17 6.98 -4.92 -6.83
CA GLU A 17 7.72 -4.23 -7.89
C GLU A 17 8.31 -5.17 -8.94
N THR A 18 8.52 -6.44 -8.59
CA THR A 18 9.02 -7.50 -9.47
C THR A 18 7.90 -8.26 -10.18
N SER A 19 6.64 -7.84 -10.05
CA SER A 19 5.51 -8.51 -10.71
C SER A 19 5.59 -8.35 -12.22
N SER A 20 5.30 -9.41 -12.97
CA SER A 20 5.17 -9.34 -14.43
C SER A 20 3.93 -8.55 -14.86
N ALA A 21 3.90 -8.06 -16.10
CA ALA A 21 2.73 -7.41 -16.68
C ALA A 21 1.43 -8.24 -16.54
N SER A 22 1.52 -9.55 -16.78
CA SER A 22 0.39 -10.49 -16.63
C SER A 22 -0.08 -10.65 -15.18
N GLN A 23 0.84 -10.56 -14.20
CA GLN A 23 0.47 -10.58 -12.78
C GLN A 23 -0.20 -9.27 -12.38
N VAL A 24 0.32 -8.13 -12.83
CA VAL A 24 -0.28 -6.80 -12.63
C VAL A 24 -1.69 -6.78 -13.21
N GLU A 25 -1.86 -7.18 -14.47
CA GLU A 25 -3.16 -7.25 -15.14
C GLU A 25 -4.16 -8.06 -14.32
N TRP A 26 -3.79 -9.28 -13.95
CA TRP A 26 -4.67 -10.15 -13.19
C TRP A 26 -5.07 -9.55 -11.84
N ILE A 27 -4.12 -8.96 -11.12
CA ILE A 27 -4.39 -8.32 -9.83
C ILE A 27 -5.37 -7.15 -10.00
N LEU A 28 -5.20 -6.31 -11.02
CA LEU A 28 -6.11 -5.20 -11.28
C LEU A 28 -7.53 -5.69 -11.65
N VAL A 29 -7.61 -6.75 -12.46
CA VAL A 29 -8.87 -7.37 -12.87
C VAL A 29 -9.62 -7.98 -11.68
N ASP A 30 -8.94 -8.80 -10.89
CA ASP A 30 -9.53 -9.57 -9.80
C ASP A 30 -9.88 -8.67 -8.60
N SER A 31 -9.02 -7.68 -8.28
CA SER A 31 -9.26 -6.76 -7.16
C SER A 31 -10.25 -5.64 -7.49
N GLY A 32 -10.42 -5.31 -8.77
CA GLY A 32 -11.22 -4.17 -9.22
C GLY A 32 -10.59 -2.80 -8.91
N ALA A 33 -9.28 -2.75 -8.65
CA ALA A 33 -8.59 -1.50 -8.30
C ALA A 33 -8.75 -0.42 -9.38
N ARG A 34 -9.06 0.81 -8.96
CA ARG A 34 -9.33 1.96 -9.84
C ARG A 34 -8.31 3.07 -9.79
N LEU A 35 -7.40 3.01 -8.84
CA LEU A 35 -6.29 3.93 -8.70
C LEU A 35 -5.05 3.11 -8.42
N VAL A 36 -4.01 3.33 -9.21
CA VAL A 36 -2.72 2.67 -9.05
C VAL A 36 -1.67 3.75 -8.83
N VAL A 37 -0.92 3.61 -7.73
CA VAL A 37 0.24 4.45 -7.44
C VAL A 37 1.50 3.61 -7.66
N VAL A 38 2.40 4.09 -8.49
CA VAL A 38 3.70 3.46 -8.80
C VAL A 38 4.85 4.35 -8.35
N GLU A 39 6.04 3.77 -8.20
CA GLU A 39 7.21 4.54 -7.73
C GLU A 39 7.73 5.50 -8.80
N ASN A 40 7.94 5.02 -10.03
CA ASN A 40 8.70 5.72 -11.07
C ASN A 40 8.13 5.50 -12.48
N ALA A 41 8.73 6.20 -13.46
CA ALA A 41 8.31 6.19 -14.87
C ALA A 41 8.33 4.79 -15.52
N GLU A 42 9.31 3.94 -15.18
CA GLU A 42 9.39 2.56 -15.72
C GLU A 42 8.17 1.73 -15.30
N LYS A 43 7.85 1.76 -13.99
CA LYS A 43 6.67 1.06 -13.45
C LYS A 43 5.38 1.69 -13.98
N LEU A 44 5.36 2.99 -14.18
CA LEU A 44 4.21 3.69 -14.75
C LEU A 44 3.91 3.21 -16.17
N GLU A 45 4.94 3.12 -17.02
CA GLU A 45 4.77 2.67 -18.39
C GLU A 45 4.32 1.21 -18.47
N LEU A 46 4.87 0.34 -17.61
CA LEU A 46 4.42 -1.04 -17.48
C LEU A 46 2.91 -1.11 -17.19
N VAL A 47 2.43 -0.36 -16.19
CA VAL A 47 1.02 -0.36 -15.80
C VAL A 47 0.15 0.32 -16.88
N ARG A 48 0.63 1.39 -17.52
CA ARG A 48 -0.06 2.08 -18.61
C ARG A 48 -0.32 1.13 -19.79
N THR A 49 0.69 0.38 -20.20
CA THR A 49 0.57 -0.64 -21.25
C THR A 49 -0.44 -1.71 -20.87
N VAL A 50 -0.35 -2.25 -19.64
CA VAL A 50 -1.33 -3.23 -19.13
C VAL A 50 -2.76 -2.68 -19.18
N VAL A 51 -2.99 -1.45 -18.73
CA VAL A 51 -4.33 -0.83 -18.74
C VAL A 51 -4.81 -0.54 -20.17
N GLY A 52 -3.93 -0.14 -21.07
CA GLY A 52 -4.27 0.18 -22.47
C GLY A 52 -4.56 -1.04 -23.34
N GLU A 53 -3.92 -2.18 -23.05
CA GLU A 53 -3.99 -3.38 -23.89
C GLU A 53 -4.87 -4.50 -23.30
N SER A 54 -5.20 -4.43 -22.01
CA SER A 54 -5.98 -5.49 -21.35
C SER A 54 -7.43 -5.53 -21.83
N ALA A 55 -7.81 -6.66 -22.44
CA ALA A 55 -9.21 -6.98 -22.73
C ALA A 55 -10.02 -7.40 -21.49
N LEU A 56 -9.36 -7.64 -20.35
CA LEU A 56 -9.99 -8.13 -19.12
C LEU A 56 -10.43 -6.99 -18.19
N LEU A 57 -9.82 -5.80 -18.31
CA LEU A 57 -10.16 -4.62 -17.52
C LEU A 57 -11.43 -3.93 -18.04
N VAL A 58 -12.59 -4.58 -17.81
CA VAL A 58 -13.89 -4.10 -18.31
C VAL A 58 -14.58 -3.08 -17.42
N GLN A 59 -14.09 -2.89 -16.19
CA GLN A 59 -14.89 -2.18 -15.19
C GLN A 59 -14.87 -0.64 -15.36
N GLY A 60 -14.03 -0.06 -16.21
CA GLY A 60 -13.89 1.39 -16.44
C GLY A 60 -12.47 1.90 -16.17
N PRO A 61 -12.22 3.22 -16.27
CA PRO A 61 -10.85 3.75 -16.26
C PRO A 61 -10.12 3.47 -14.94
N VAL A 62 -8.80 3.28 -15.05
CA VAL A 62 -7.87 3.15 -13.93
C VAL A 62 -7.00 4.41 -13.91
N SER A 63 -7.06 5.17 -12.81
CA SER A 63 -6.21 6.36 -12.62
C SER A 63 -4.80 5.95 -12.23
N LEU A 64 -3.80 6.48 -12.93
CA LEU A 64 -2.39 6.17 -12.68
C LEU A 64 -1.69 7.38 -12.07
N TRP A 65 -0.95 7.14 -10.99
CA TRP A 65 -0.20 8.15 -10.24
C TRP A 65 1.24 7.68 -10.03
N CYS A 66 2.19 8.59 -10.15
CA CYS A 66 3.61 8.33 -9.89
C CYS A 66 4.02 8.93 -8.54
N ILE A 67 4.95 8.32 -7.83
CA ILE A 67 5.53 8.93 -6.62
C ILE A 67 6.56 9.96 -7.05
N ASP A 68 7.47 9.55 -7.93
CA ASP A 68 8.45 10.44 -8.54
C ASP A 68 7.76 11.44 -9.46
N ASP A 69 8.29 12.66 -9.47
CA ASP A 69 7.85 13.70 -10.40
C ASP A 69 8.54 13.45 -11.76
N ASP A 70 7.76 12.97 -12.73
CA ASP A 70 8.18 12.78 -14.13
C ASP A 70 7.85 14.00 -15.01
N GLY A 71 7.26 15.07 -14.43
CA GLY A 71 6.85 16.29 -15.12
C GLY A 71 5.51 16.22 -15.85
N ASP A 72 4.93 15.02 -16.04
CA ASP A 72 3.75 14.81 -16.88
C ASP A 72 2.58 14.13 -16.14
N SER A 73 2.88 13.23 -15.20
CA SER A 73 1.89 12.39 -14.52
C SER A 73 1.44 13.01 -13.20
N PRO A 74 0.20 12.72 -12.74
CA PRO A 74 -0.21 13.05 -11.38
C PRO A 74 0.77 12.44 -10.37
N HIS A 75 1.41 13.28 -9.56
CA HIS A 75 2.40 12.83 -8.60
C HIS A 75 2.03 13.18 -7.15
N LEU A 76 2.65 12.50 -6.18
CA LEU A 76 2.37 12.71 -4.75
C LEU A 76 2.54 14.17 -4.30
N GLY A 77 3.55 14.88 -4.82
CA GLY A 77 3.74 16.31 -4.52
C GLY A 77 2.55 17.21 -4.88
N GLY A 78 1.74 16.84 -5.89
CA GLY A 78 0.57 17.59 -6.34
C GLY A 78 -0.71 17.20 -5.59
N LEU A 79 -0.69 16.09 -4.85
CA LEU A 79 -1.87 15.55 -4.16
C LEU A 79 -2.44 16.55 -3.14
N THR A 80 -1.57 17.28 -2.42
CA THR A 80 -1.99 18.33 -1.49
C THR A 80 -2.77 19.44 -2.18
N ALA A 81 -2.41 19.82 -3.41
CA ALA A 81 -3.11 20.84 -4.17
C ALA A 81 -4.49 20.34 -4.62
N VAL A 82 -4.56 19.11 -5.12
CA VAL A 82 -5.83 18.45 -5.52
C VAL A 82 -6.77 18.29 -4.33
N GLY A 83 -6.23 17.99 -3.15
CA GLY A 83 -7.01 17.80 -1.92
C GLY A 83 -7.52 19.08 -1.25
N ARG A 84 -7.14 20.29 -1.70
CA ARG A 84 -7.50 21.55 -1.01
C ARG A 84 -9.00 21.79 -0.84
N GLY A 85 -9.83 21.18 -1.69
CA GLY A 85 -11.29 21.30 -1.63
C GLY A 85 -11.96 20.30 -0.68
N VAL A 86 -11.21 19.30 -0.17
CA VAL A 86 -11.76 18.28 0.72
C VAL A 86 -11.82 18.85 2.14
N SER A 87 -13.02 18.89 2.71
CA SER A 87 -13.19 19.37 4.08
C SER A 87 -12.78 18.32 5.11
N ASP A 88 -12.38 18.75 6.31
CA ASP A 88 -12.10 17.84 7.43
C ASP A 88 -13.31 16.96 7.77
N ALA A 89 -14.53 17.49 7.63
CA ALA A 89 -15.75 16.74 7.87
C ALA A 89 -15.96 15.61 6.85
N GLU A 90 -15.66 15.87 5.57
CA GLU A 90 -15.73 14.86 4.51
C GLU A 90 -14.66 13.79 4.72
N LEU A 91 -13.44 14.19 5.07
CA LEU A 91 -12.35 13.26 5.40
C LEU A 91 -12.71 12.37 6.59
N GLU A 92 -13.20 12.95 7.69
CA GLU A 92 -13.60 12.18 8.88
C GLU A 92 -14.81 11.27 8.59
N SER A 93 -15.74 11.69 7.74
CA SER A 93 -16.85 10.84 7.30
C SER A 93 -16.34 9.60 6.56
N GLN A 94 -15.37 9.73 5.65
CA GLN A 94 -14.82 8.58 4.92
C GLN A 94 -13.99 7.67 5.82
N ARG A 95 -13.13 8.27 6.66
CA ARG A 95 -12.29 7.57 7.61
C ARG A 95 -13.09 6.70 8.58
N SER A 96 -14.29 7.15 8.95
CA SER A 96 -15.14 6.48 9.95
C SER A 96 -16.02 5.35 9.39
N VAL A 97 -15.99 5.09 8.07
CA VAL A 97 -16.79 4.03 7.44
C VAL A 97 -16.29 2.63 7.82
N ALA A 98 -14.98 2.46 7.97
CA ALA A 98 -14.38 1.15 8.17
C ALA A 98 -14.44 0.70 9.63
N GLU A 99 -14.84 -0.56 9.85
CA GLU A 99 -14.83 -1.23 11.14
C GLU A 99 -13.74 -2.31 11.18
N LEU A 100 -13.54 -2.96 12.34
CA LEU A 100 -12.55 -4.05 12.47
C LEU A 100 -12.83 -5.22 11.51
N GLY A 101 -14.09 -5.47 11.15
CA GLY A 101 -14.47 -6.49 10.17
C GLY A 101 -14.28 -6.07 8.71
N SER A 102 -14.09 -4.78 8.43
CA SER A 102 -13.93 -4.26 7.08
C SER A 102 -12.58 -4.66 6.49
N VAL A 103 -12.56 -4.96 5.19
CA VAL A 103 -11.33 -5.27 4.46
C VAL A 103 -10.45 -4.03 4.41
N ALA A 104 -9.23 -4.14 4.94
CA ALA A 104 -8.21 -3.09 4.89
C ALA A 104 -7.24 -3.30 3.71
N SER A 105 -7.04 -4.56 3.32
CA SER A 105 -6.15 -4.88 2.21
C SER A 105 -6.49 -6.20 1.53
N MET A 106 -6.15 -6.32 0.26
CA MET A 106 -6.19 -7.57 -0.49
C MET A 106 -4.79 -7.94 -0.96
N VAL A 107 -4.22 -9.03 -0.42
CA VAL A 107 -2.85 -9.46 -0.71
C VAL A 107 -2.88 -10.67 -1.62
N TYR A 108 -2.19 -10.60 -2.75
CA TYR A 108 -2.10 -11.70 -3.71
C TYR A 108 -0.93 -12.61 -3.40
N THR A 109 -1.19 -13.91 -3.42
CA THR A 109 -0.18 -14.95 -3.24
C THR A 109 -0.07 -15.77 -4.51
N SER A 110 1.13 -16.23 -4.84
CA SER A 110 1.41 -16.90 -6.12
C SER A 110 0.55 -18.13 -6.38
N GLY A 111 0.05 -18.80 -5.32
CA GLY A 111 -0.78 -19.99 -5.44
C GLY A 111 -0.03 -21.16 -6.10
N THR A 112 -0.34 -22.39 -5.71
CA THR A 112 0.38 -23.57 -6.26
C THR A 112 -0.20 -24.08 -7.57
N THR A 113 -1.35 -23.55 -8.04
CA THR A 113 -2.14 -24.18 -9.12
C THR A 113 -2.78 -23.20 -10.12
N GLY A 114 -2.31 -21.95 -10.26
CA GLY A 114 -2.87 -21.05 -11.28
C GLY A 114 -2.73 -19.57 -10.97
N ARG A 115 -3.74 -18.79 -11.35
CA ARG A 115 -3.76 -17.33 -11.14
C ARG A 115 -3.72 -16.99 -9.63
N PRO A 116 -2.93 -15.99 -9.22
CA PRO A 116 -2.87 -15.55 -7.83
C PRO A 116 -4.25 -15.26 -7.24
N LYS A 117 -4.47 -15.64 -5.97
CA LYS A 117 -5.74 -15.38 -5.28
C LYS A 117 -5.60 -14.21 -4.32
N GLY A 118 -6.54 -13.28 -4.35
CA GLY A 118 -6.63 -12.15 -3.43
C GLY A 118 -7.06 -12.61 -2.03
N CYS A 119 -6.16 -12.57 -1.06
CA CYS A 119 -6.46 -12.81 0.33
C CYS A 119 -6.92 -11.50 0.98
N GLN A 120 -8.17 -11.46 1.46
CA GLN A 120 -8.71 -10.30 2.17
C GLN A 120 -8.19 -10.27 3.61
N ILE A 121 -7.63 -9.13 3.98
CA ILE A 121 -7.11 -8.83 5.31
C ILE A 121 -7.94 -7.69 5.89
N THR A 122 -8.54 -7.91 7.05
CA THR A 122 -9.38 -6.92 7.72
C THR A 122 -8.56 -5.96 8.59
N HIS A 123 -9.14 -4.81 8.94
CA HIS A 123 -8.56 -3.91 9.94
C HIS A 123 -8.30 -4.63 11.28
N GLY A 124 -9.22 -5.52 11.68
CA GLY A 124 -9.09 -6.35 12.87
C GLY A 124 -7.91 -7.32 12.81
N ASN A 125 -7.61 -7.90 11.63
CA ASN A 125 -6.41 -8.72 11.47
C ASN A 125 -5.13 -7.92 11.73
N PHE A 126 -5.02 -6.71 11.17
CA PHE A 126 -3.87 -5.83 11.42
C PHE A 126 -3.78 -5.41 12.90
N ALA A 127 -4.90 -5.02 13.50
CA ALA A 127 -4.94 -4.62 14.92
C ALA A 127 -4.54 -5.77 15.85
N LEU A 128 -4.97 -7.01 15.56
CA LEU A 128 -4.59 -8.20 16.33
C LEU A 128 -3.10 -8.50 16.21
N VAL A 129 -2.54 -8.47 15.00
CA VAL A 129 -1.08 -8.66 14.80
C VAL A 129 -0.31 -7.59 15.58
N ALA A 130 -0.74 -6.33 15.46
CA ALA A 130 -0.09 -5.22 16.14
C ALA A 130 -0.13 -5.38 17.67
N LYS A 131 -1.29 -5.69 18.24
CA LYS A 131 -1.44 -5.87 19.68
C LYS A 131 -0.66 -7.08 20.20
N ASN A 132 -0.67 -8.18 19.45
CA ASN A 132 -0.14 -9.45 19.95
C ASN A 132 1.37 -9.59 19.80
N VAL A 133 2.03 -8.91 18.87
CA VAL A 133 3.49 -9.07 18.69
C VAL A 133 4.31 -8.36 19.77
N ILE A 134 3.81 -7.25 20.35
CA ILE A 134 4.48 -6.50 21.43
C ILE A 134 4.87 -7.41 22.61
N PRO A 135 3.97 -8.22 23.21
CA PRO A 135 4.34 -9.08 24.32
C PRO A 135 5.30 -10.22 23.95
N PHE A 136 5.42 -10.60 22.66
CA PHE A 136 6.37 -11.63 22.23
C PHE A 136 7.77 -11.09 21.95
N LEU A 137 7.91 -9.78 21.67
CA LEU A 137 9.18 -9.13 21.37
C LEU A 137 9.39 -7.85 22.20
N PRO A 138 9.25 -7.88 23.54
CA PRO A 138 9.31 -6.69 24.37
C PRO A 138 10.68 -6.00 24.30
N GLU A 139 11.76 -6.76 24.12
CA GLU A 139 13.12 -6.23 23.99
C GLU A 139 13.33 -5.41 22.71
N VAL A 140 12.53 -5.68 21.66
CA VAL A 140 12.62 -4.99 20.36
C VAL A 140 11.58 -3.86 20.27
N LEU A 141 10.38 -4.09 20.79
CA LEU A 141 9.22 -3.22 20.58
C LEU A 141 8.87 -2.35 21.80
N ALA A 142 9.35 -2.69 23.01
CA ALA A 142 9.02 -1.98 24.25
C ALA A 142 10.25 -1.46 25.03
N ALA A 143 11.48 -1.69 24.55
CA ALA A 143 12.72 -1.27 25.20
C ALA A 143 13.09 0.22 24.97
N GLY A 144 12.13 1.13 25.14
CA GLY A 144 12.34 2.56 24.91
C GLY A 144 12.44 2.94 23.42
N PRO A 145 13.12 4.03 23.05
CA PRO A 145 13.22 4.44 21.65
C PRO A 145 14.03 3.44 20.83
N SER A 146 13.34 2.60 20.07
CA SER A 146 13.94 1.62 19.17
C SER A 146 13.90 2.07 17.70
N ARG A 147 14.79 1.49 16.88
CA ARG A 147 14.81 1.63 15.43
C ARG A 147 14.70 0.24 14.82
N THR A 148 13.77 0.06 13.89
CA THR A 148 13.55 -1.23 13.22
C THR A 148 13.98 -1.11 11.76
N LEU A 149 14.85 -2.02 11.31
CA LEU A 149 15.21 -2.15 9.90
C LEU A 149 14.33 -3.23 9.25
N MET A 150 13.63 -2.86 8.18
CA MET A 150 12.80 -3.78 7.40
C MET A 150 13.43 -4.04 6.03
N PHE A 151 13.83 -5.28 5.76
CA PHE A 151 14.35 -5.70 4.45
C PHE A 151 13.28 -6.36 3.57
N LEU A 152 12.11 -6.66 4.14
CA LEU A 152 11.02 -7.26 3.39
C LEU A 152 10.34 -6.22 2.50
N PRO A 153 9.92 -6.59 1.27
CA PRO A 153 9.12 -5.71 0.44
C PRO A 153 7.87 -5.25 1.18
N LEU A 154 7.49 -3.98 1.03
CA LEU A 154 6.27 -3.46 1.65
C LEU A 154 5.00 -4.13 1.09
N ALA A 155 5.07 -4.87 -0.01
CA ALA A 155 3.96 -5.71 -0.46
C ALA A 155 3.70 -6.92 0.47
N HIS A 156 4.69 -7.31 1.29
CA HIS A 156 4.59 -8.43 2.19
C HIS A 156 3.82 -8.07 3.47
N LEU A 157 2.86 -8.91 3.87
CA LEU A 157 1.99 -8.65 5.02
C LEU A 157 2.77 -8.40 6.32
N LEU A 158 3.84 -9.17 6.56
CA LEU A 158 4.69 -9.00 7.75
C LEU A 158 5.33 -7.61 7.84
N ALA A 159 5.77 -7.05 6.70
CA ALA A 159 6.34 -5.71 6.66
C ALA A 159 5.27 -4.65 6.98
N ARG A 160 4.02 -4.85 6.54
CA ARG A 160 2.92 -3.89 6.75
C ARG A 160 2.33 -3.96 8.16
N GLY A 161 2.13 -5.17 8.68
CA GLY A 161 1.60 -5.37 10.04
C GLY A 161 2.53 -4.83 11.14
N SER A 162 3.82 -4.67 10.83
CA SER A 162 4.80 -4.13 11.77
C SER A 162 4.93 -2.60 11.75
N VAL A 163 4.45 -1.92 10.71
CA VAL A 163 4.50 -0.44 10.63
C VAL A 163 3.44 0.20 11.56
N GLY A 164 2.34 -0.49 11.86
CA GLY A 164 1.30 -0.03 12.78
C GLY A 164 1.63 -0.16 14.27
N LEU A 165 2.84 -0.62 14.62
CA LEU A 165 3.21 -1.01 15.98
C LEU A 165 3.78 0.10 16.86
N SER A 166 4.13 1.25 16.29
CA SER A 166 4.76 2.32 17.05
C SER A 166 3.78 3.47 17.26
N ASP A 167 3.48 3.78 18.51
CA ASP A 167 2.93 5.08 18.95
C ASP A 167 3.84 6.27 18.57
N ARG A 168 4.98 5.99 17.93
CA ARG A 168 5.95 6.95 17.41
C ARG A 168 6.28 6.61 15.97
N TRP A 169 5.40 7.05 15.07
CA TRP A 169 5.51 7.07 13.61
C TRP A 169 6.85 7.55 12.99
N HIS A 170 7.83 7.95 13.80
CA HIS A 170 9.08 8.59 13.36
C HIS A 170 10.24 7.61 13.09
N ASN A 171 10.09 6.30 13.32
CA ASN A 171 11.26 5.39 13.45
C ASN A 171 11.34 4.22 12.45
N VAL A 172 10.47 4.13 11.45
CA VAL A 172 10.61 3.13 10.38
C VAL A 172 11.30 3.77 9.17
N ARG A 173 12.50 3.29 8.81
CA ARG A 173 13.20 3.67 7.57
C ARG A 173 13.33 2.44 6.68
N SER A 174 13.09 2.62 5.38
CA SER A 174 13.40 1.58 4.39
C SER A 174 14.91 1.52 4.16
N TYR A 175 15.42 0.35 3.75
CA TYR A 175 16.86 0.14 3.51
C TYR A 175 17.47 1.18 2.54
N ARG A 176 16.77 1.55 1.46
CA ARG A 176 17.21 2.60 0.51
C ARG A 176 17.37 3.98 1.14
N GLN A 177 16.61 4.33 2.17
CA GLN A 177 16.76 5.62 2.87
C GLN A 177 18.00 5.70 3.78
N CYS A 178 18.65 4.57 4.06
CA CYS A 178 19.86 4.51 4.87
C CYS A 178 21.15 4.59 4.04
N GLU A 179 21.11 4.29 2.74
CA GLU A 179 22.29 4.37 1.85
C GLU A 179 22.80 5.81 1.65
N GLY A 180 21.93 6.82 1.83
CA GLY A 180 22.32 8.24 1.76
C GLY A 180 23.02 8.78 3.02
N VAL A 181 23.13 8.01 4.10
CA VAL A 181 23.77 8.42 5.37
C VAL A 181 25.17 7.82 5.53
N ALA A 182 25.60 6.98 4.58
CA ALA A 182 26.92 6.32 4.59
C ALA A 182 27.96 7.01 3.69
N ARG A 183 27.91 8.35 3.57
CA ARG A 183 29.01 9.17 3.03
C ARG A 183 29.27 10.38 3.92
#